data_AF-A0A7Y2G7R3-F1
#
_entry.id   AF-A0A7Y2G7R3-F1
#
_cell.length_a   1.000
_cell.length_b   1.000
_cell.length_c   1.000
_cell.angle_alpha   90.00
_cell.angle_beta   90.00
_cell.angle_gamma   90.00
#
_symmetry.space_group_name_H-M   'P 1'
#
loop_
_entity.id
_entity.type
_entity.pdbx_description
1 polymer ?
#
loop_
_entity_poly.entity_id
_entity_poly.type
_entity_poly.pdbx_seq_one_letter_code
_entity_poly.pdbx_strand_id
1 'polypeptide(L)'
;MNVPSNPFRFRDARPEDHPAVATLNEGALPAVSAATPAHIARLAERAAYFRVIAAEEDLAGFLIAKTPEADYDSPNFRWFVNAFDSFVYVDRIVIAPAYRGQGLGERFYADLETFTRPRAPRI
;
A
#
# COMPACT_ATOMS: atom_id res chain seq x y z
N MET A 1 -29.14 0.54 19.35
CA MET A 1 -27.72 0.87 19.59
C MET A 1 -27.12 1.15 18.22
N ASN A 2 -26.81 2.41 17.91
CA ASN A 2 -26.28 2.77 16.59
C ASN A 2 -24.79 2.38 16.58
N VAL A 3 -24.43 1.33 15.84
CA VAL A 3 -23.01 1.02 15.62
C VAL A 3 -22.45 2.19 14.80
N PRO A 4 -21.45 2.95 15.27
CA PRO A 4 -20.86 3.97 14.43
C PRO A 4 -20.35 3.29 13.16
N SER A 5 -20.88 3.70 12.01
CA SER A 5 -20.39 3.23 10.72
C SER A 5 -18.90 3.51 10.66
N ASN A 6 -18.08 2.48 10.45
CA ASN A 6 -16.65 2.66 10.30
C ASN A 6 -16.40 3.66 9.15
N PRO A 7 -15.83 4.86 9.42
CA PRO A 7 -15.63 5.87 8.38
C PRO A 7 -14.56 5.44 7.36
N PHE A 8 -13.82 4.37 7.65
CA PHE A 8 -12.70 3.88 6.86
C PHE A 8 -13.05 2.66 6.00
N ARG A 9 -13.13 2.87 4.69
CA ARG A 9 -13.32 1.78 3.72
C ARG A 9 -11.97 1.32 3.16
N PHE A 10 -11.55 0.13 3.55
CA PHE A 10 -10.35 -0.54 3.06
C PHE A 10 -10.66 -1.36 1.81
N ARG A 11 -9.88 -1.20 0.75
CA ARG A 11 -10.14 -1.84 -0.56
C ARG A 11 -8.90 -1.83 -1.46
N ASP A 12 -8.97 -2.57 -2.57
CA ASP A 12 -8.03 -2.39 -3.69
C ASP A 12 -8.01 -0.93 -4.15
N ALA A 13 -6.81 -0.46 -4.47
CA ALA A 13 -6.63 0.76 -5.23
C ALA A 13 -7.16 0.56 -6.66
N ARG A 14 -7.69 1.64 -7.24
CA ARG A 14 -8.19 1.68 -8.62
C ARG A 14 -7.49 2.80 -9.37
N PRO A 15 -7.48 2.79 -10.71
CA PRO A 15 -6.88 3.86 -11.51
C PRO A 15 -7.37 5.26 -11.14
N GLU A 16 -8.65 5.40 -10.80
CA GLU A 16 -9.23 6.67 -10.32
C GLU A 16 -8.63 7.19 -8.99
N ASP A 17 -7.99 6.34 -8.20
CA ASP A 17 -7.34 6.75 -6.94
C ASP A 17 -5.94 7.34 -7.17
N HIS A 18 -5.30 7.09 -8.32
CA HIS A 18 -3.90 7.45 -8.54
C HIS A 18 -3.59 8.94 -8.33
N PRO A 19 -4.46 9.90 -8.73
CA PRO A 19 -4.25 11.32 -8.42
C PRO A 19 -4.24 11.60 -6.91
N ALA A 20 -5.20 11.04 -6.16
CA ALA A 20 -5.29 11.23 -4.72
C ALA A 20 -4.12 10.56 -3.98
N VAL A 21 -3.68 9.37 -4.43
CA VAL A 21 -2.49 8.69 -3.92
C VAL A 21 -1.24 9.54 -4.16
N ALA A 22 -1.09 10.15 -5.33
CA ALA A 22 0.05 11.03 -5.62
C ALA A 22 0.05 12.26 -4.69
N THR A 23 -1.08 12.93 -4.50
CA THR A 23 -1.21 14.04 -3.54
C THR A 23 -0.83 13.60 -2.12
N LEU A 24 -1.32 12.44 -1.68
CA LEU A 24 -0.99 11.92 -0.35
C LEU A 24 0.49 11.55 -0.21
N ASN A 25 1.11 11.03 -1.28
CA ASN A 25 2.54 10.74 -1.33
C ASN A 25 3.39 12.01 -1.23
N GLU A 26 3.05 13.07 -1.96
CA GLU A 26 3.74 14.36 -1.88
C GLU A 26 3.64 14.97 -0.47
N GLY A 27 2.49 14.82 0.20
CA GLY A 27 2.32 15.23 1.60
C GLY A 27 3.16 14.44 2.62
N ALA A 28 3.82 13.35 2.19
CA ALA A 28 4.67 12.50 3.02
C ALA A 28 6.18 12.67 2.73
N LEU A 29 6.57 13.62 1.86
CA LEU A 29 7.98 13.94 1.67
C LEU A 29 8.62 14.45 2.99
N PRO A 30 9.90 14.12 3.27
CA PRO A 30 10.82 13.30 2.46
C PRO A 30 10.79 11.80 2.83
N ALA A 31 9.82 11.33 3.62
CA ALA A 31 9.77 9.94 4.09
C ALA A 31 9.53 8.95 2.95
N VAL A 32 8.93 9.40 1.85
CA VAL A 32 8.81 8.69 0.57
C VAL A 32 9.44 9.52 -0.54
N SER A 33 9.72 8.89 -1.68
CA SER A 33 10.14 9.62 -2.89
C SER A 33 8.94 10.23 -3.61
N ALA A 34 9.13 11.42 -4.20
CA ALA A 34 8.13 12.13 -4.99
C ALA A 34 7.55 11.23 -6.10
N ALA A 35 6.26 11.38 -6.36
CA ALA A 35 5.57 10.56 -7.34
C ALA A 35 4.37 11.29 -7.95
N THR A 36 4.42 11.48 -9.27
CA THR A 36 3.28 11.97 -10.04
C THR A 36 2.20 10.88 -10.16
N PRO A 37 0.95 11.23 -10.53
CA PRO A 37 -0.10 10.24 -10.77
C PRO A 37 0.32 9.18 -11.83
N ALA A 38 1.05 9.60 -12.86
CA ALA A 38 1.59 8.68 -13.87
C ALA A 38 2.69 7.76 -13.31
N HIS A 39 3.46 8.22 -12.31
CA HIS A 39 4.40 7.36 -11.60
C HIS A 39 3.66 6.35 -10.72
N ILE A 40 2.63 6.77 -9.99
CA ILE A 40 1.77 5.86 -9.20
C ILE A 40 1.16 4.77 -10.09
N ALA A 41 0.68 5.11 -11.29
CA ALA A 41 0.15 4.13 -12.24
C ALA A 41 1.19 3.06 -12.61
N ARG A 42 2.44 3.45 -12.92
CA ARG A 42 3.53 2.51 -13.20
C ARG A 42 3.91 1.66 -11.99
N LEU A 43 3.84 2.22 -10.78
CA LEU A 43 4.06 1.44 -9.56
C LEU A 43 2.97 0.39 -9.37
N ALA A 44 1.72 0.74 -9.67
CA ALA A 44 0.54 -0.14 -9.60
C ALA A 44 0.65 -1.32 -10.57
N GLU A 45 1.09 -1.09 -11.81
CA GLU A 45 1.32 -2.16 -12.81
C GLU A 45 2.31 -3.23 -12.32
N ARG A 46 3.22 -2.85 -11.43
CA ARG A 46 4.28 -3.69 -10.87
C ARG A 46 4.02 -4.06 -9.42
N ALA A 47 2.82 -3.80 -8.90
CA ALA A 47 2.47 -4.09 -7.51
C ALA A 47 1.83 -5.48 -7.44
N ALA A 48 2.29 -6.30 -6.50
CA ALA A 48 1.57 -7.50 -6.12
C ALA A 48 0.39 -7.15 -5.19
N TYR A 49 0.53 -6.04 -4.46
CA TYR A 49 -0.46 -5.56 -3.49
C TYR A 49 -0.52 -4.04 -3.55
N PHE A 50 -1.73 -3.51 -3.75
CA PHE A 50 -2.00 -2.07 -3.68
C PHE A 50 -3.36 -1.81 -3.04
N ARG A 51 -3.34 -1.38 -1.78
CA ARG A 51 -4.55 -1.08 -1.00
C ARG A 51 -4.63 0.40 -0.65
N VAL A 52 -5.85 0.90 -0.56
CA VAL A 52 -6.18 2.22 -0.04
C VAL A 52 -7.19 2.12 1.09
N ILE A 53 -7.17 3.10 1.98
CA ILE A 53 -8.22 3.35 2.95
C ILE A 53 -8.89 4.67 2.55
N ALA A 54 -10.14 4.61 2.11
CA ALA A 54 -10.94 5.80 1.86
C ALA A 54 -11.59 6.28 3.16
N ALA A 55 -11.67 7.60 3.34
CA ALA A 55 -12.36 8.28 4.42
C ALA A 55 -13.15 9.46 3.84
N GLU A 56 -14.48 9.41 3.97
CA GLU A 56 -15.40 10.41 3.39
C GLU A 56 -15.09 10.70 1.90
N GLU A 57 -14.52 11.87 1.60
CA GLU A 57 -14.19 12.33 0.24
C GLU A 57 -12.73 12.10 -0.16
N ASP A 58 -11.88 11.62 0.76
CA ASP A 58 -10.43 11.54 0.60
C ASP A 58 -9.84 10.14 0.89
N LEU A 59 -8.52 10.01 0.73
CA LEU A 59 -7.78 8.83 1.17
C LEU A 59 -7.12 9.07 2.54
N ALA A 60 -7.43 8.20 3.49
CA ALA A 60 -6.76 8.18 4.78
C ALA A 60 -5.38 7.52 4.73
N GLY A 61 -5.14 6.68 3.74
CA GLY A 61 -3.83 6.06 3.54
C GLY A 61 -3.78 5.09 2.36
N PHE A 62 -2.57 4.67 2.03
CA PHE A 62 -2.32 3.63 1.03
C PHE A 62 -1.07 2.80 1.36
N LEU A 63 -0.98 1.60 0.79
CA LEU A 63 0.21 0.75 0.83
C LEU A 63 0.43 0.10 -0.54
N ILE A 64 1.67 0.17 -1.03
CA ILE A 64 2.15 -0.56 -2.22
C ILE A 64 3.22 -1.57 -1.78
N ALA A 65 3.03 -2.83 -2.16
CA ALA A 65 4.02 -3.89 -1.95
C ALA A 65 4.22 -4.77 -3.18
N LYS A 66 5.39 -5.41 -3.23
CA LYS A 66 5.90 -6.19 -4.36
C LYS A 66 6.37 -7.56 -3.88
N THR A 67 6.25 -8.56 -4.74
CA THR A 67 6.84 -9.89 -4.58
C THR A 67 8.09 -10.02 -5.46
N PRO A 68 8.91 -11.07 -5.33
CA PRO A 68 10.20 -11.18 -6.05
C PRO A 68 10.05 -11.14 -7.58
N GLU A 69 8.89 -11.51 -8.12
CA GLU A 69 8.59 -11.54 -9.55
C GLU A 69 8.29 -10.16 -10.15
N ALA A 70 8.22 -9.11 -9.33
CA ALA A 70 7.95 -7.77 -9.81
C ALA A 70 9.09 -7.24 -10.68
N ASP A 71 8.76 -6.74 -11.87
CA ASP A 71 9.68 -6.01 -12.75
C ASP A 71 9.97 -4.61 -12.18
N TYR A 72 10.82 -4.56 -11.15
CA TYR A 72 11.10 -3.34 -10.39
C TYR A 72 12.59 -3.16 -10.07
N ASP A 73 13.23 -2.19 -10.72
CA ASP A 73 14.68 -2.01 -10.69
C ASP A 73 15.18 -0.98 -9.67
N SER A 74 14.76 -1.10 -8.40
CA SER A 74 15.43 -0.33 -7.33
C SER A 74 16.63 -1.10 -6.76
N PRO A 75 17.76 -0.45 -6.44
CA PRO A 75 18.92 -1.13 -5.86
C PRO A 75 18.57 -1.92 -4.60
N ASN A 76 17.70 -1.36 -3.74
CA ASN A 76 17.23 -2.02 -2.53
C ASN A 76 16.43 -3.27 -2.85
N PHE A 77 15.48 -3.20 -3.79
CA PHE A 77 14.68 -4.35 -4.18
C PHE A 77 15.55 -5.46 -4.79
N ARG A 78 16.49 -5.11 -5.66
CA ARG A 78 17.42 -6.07 -6.27
C ARG A 78 18.30 -6.77 -5.23
N TRP A 79 18.67 -6.10 -4.15
CA TRP A 79 19.37 -6.74 -3.05
C TRP A 79 18.51 -7.85 -2.40
N PHE A 80 17.22 -7.60 -2.14
CA PHE A 80 16.30 -8.62 -1.61
C PHE A 80 16.12 -9.79 -2.57
N VAL A 81 15.96 -9.53 -3.87
CA VAL A 81 15.86 -10.57 -4.92
C VAL A 81 17.06 -11.52 -4.90
N ASN A 82 18.26 -10.99 -4.66
CA ASN A 82 19.47 -11.82 -4.61
C ASN A 82 19.66 -12.54 -3.26
N ALA A 83 19.01 -12.07 -2.19
CA ALA A 83 19.24 -12.56 -0.83
C ALA A 83 18.19 -13.57 -0.34
N PHE A 84 16.98 -13.56 -0.93
CA PHE A 84 15.85 -14.36 -0.47
C PHE A 84 15.04 -14.93 -1.63
N ASP A 85 14.69 -16.22 -1.53
CA ASP A 85 13.85 -16.90 -2.52
C ASP A 85 12.37 -16.47 -2.46
N SER A 86 11.92 -15.94 -1.32
CA SER A 86 10.54 -15.48 -1.13
C SER A 86 10.50 -14.34 -0.12
N PHE A 87 9.89 -13.22 -0.50
CA PHE A 87 9.70 -12.06 0.36
C PHE A 87 8.55 -11.19 -0.13
N VAL A 88 8.10 -10.28 0.72
CA VAL A 88 7.26 -9.15 0.32
C VAL A 88 7.97 -7.86 0.69
N TYR A 89 8.15 -7.02 -0.31
CA TYR A 89 8.80 -5.74 -0.18
C TYR A 89 7.74 -4.63 -0.15
N VAL A 90 7.59 -3.97 1.00
CA VAL A 90 6.77 -2.76 1.12
C VAL A 90 7.53 -1.62 0.47
N ASP A 91 7.06 -1.17 -0.70
CA ASP A 91 7.66 -0.05 -1.42
C ASP A 91 7.37 1.27 -0.70
N ARG A 92 6.10 1.45 -0.33
CA ARG A 92 5.65 2.63 0.42
C ARG A 92 4.35 2.36 1.16
N ILE A 93 4.23 2.99 2.31
CA ILE A 93 3.01 3.08 3.11
C ILE A 93 2.89 4.51 3.62
N VAL A 94 1.71 5.12 3.45
CA VAL A 94 1.44 6.47 3.94
C VAL A 94 0.08 6.50 4.62
N ILE A 95 0.04 7.09 5.82
CA ILE A 95 -1.19 7.47 6.52
C ILE A 95 -1.24 9.00 6.59
N ALA A 96 -2.35 9.59 6.12
CA ALA A 96 -2.54 11.03 6.17
C ALA A 96 -2.45 11.52 7.63
N PRO A 97 -1.80 12.67 7.90
CA PRO A 97 -1.58 13.14 9.26
C PRO A 97 -2.84 13.18 10.15
N ALA A 98 -3.98 13.58 9.58
CA ALA A 98 -5.27 13.64 10.27
C ALA A 98 -5.79 12.28 10.78
N TYR A 99 -5.31 11.17 10.21
CA TYR A 99 -5.79 9.82 10.51
C TYR A 99 -4.77 8.93 11.22
N ARG A 100 -3.64 9.51 11.68
CA ARG A 100 -2.62 8.79 12.45
C ARG A 100 -3.11 8.47 13.87
N GLY A 101 -2.52 7.44 14.50
CA GLY A 101 -2.89 7.01 15.84
C GLY A 101 -4.20 6.22 15.94
N GLN A 102 -4.82 5.88 14.80
CA GLN A 102 -6.11 5.16 14.74
C GLN A 102 -5.97 3.69 14.29
N GLY A 103 -4.76 3.11 14.35
CA GLY A 103 -4.50 1.72 13.96
C GLY A 103 -4.56 1.43 12.44
N LEU A 104 -4.65 2.45 11.57
CA LEU A 104 -4.78 2.25 10.12
C LEU A 104 -3.52 1.62 9.49
N GLY A 105 -2.34 1.93 10.00
CA GLY A 105 -1.09 1.30 9.57
C GLY A 105 -1.05 -0.19 9.92
N GLU A 106 -1.46 -0.54 11.14
CA GLU A 106 -1.59 -1.94 11.57
C GLU A 106 -2.59 -2.70 10.71
N ARG A 107 -3.71 -2.07 10.34
CA ARG A 107 -4.69 -2.66 9.41
C ARG A 107 -4.08 -2.98 8.05
N PHE A 108 -3.21 -2.13 7.51
CA PHE A 108 -2.51 -2.43 6.25
C PHE A 108 -1.58 -3.64 6.39
N TYR A 109 -0.80 -3.72 7.48
CA TYR A 109 0.11 -4.84 7.71
C TYR A 109 -0.65 -6.15 7.94
N ALA A 110 -1.75 -6.14 8.71
CA ALA A 110 -2.58 -7.33 8.93
C ALA A 110 -3.21 -7.87 7.62
N ASP A 111 -3.67 -6.98 6.74
CA ASP A 111 -4.18 -7.37 5.42
C ASP A 111 -3.05 -7.89 4.51
N LEU A 112 -1.88 -7.24 4.53
CA LEU A 112 -0.71 -7.69 3.79
C LEU A 112 -0.25 -9.08 4.25
N GLU A 113 -0.19 -9.34 5.55
CA GLU A 113 0.09 -10.68 6.10
C GLU A 113 -0.93 -11.73 5.64
N THR A 114 -2.20 -11.36 5.53
CA THR A 114 -3.25 -12.25 5.02
C THR A 114 -3.07 -12.52 3.53
N PHE A 115 -2.69 -11.49 2.76
CA PHE A 115 -2.39 -11.60 1.33
C PHE A 115 -1.20 -12.53 1.05
N THR A 116 -0.19 -12.53 1.93
CA THR A 116 1.07 -13.28 1.74
C THR A 116 1.04 -14.68 2.34
N ARG A 117 0.03 -15.03 3.15
CA ARG A 117 -0.12 -16.40 3.64
C ARG A 117 -0.29 -17.36 2.45
N PRO A 118 0.42 -18.50 2.43
CA PRO A 118 0.23 -19.50 1.40
C PRO A 118 -1.24 -19.93 1.35
N ARG A 119 -1.87 -19.74 0.19
CA ARG A 119 -3.23 -20.20 -0.09
C ARG A 119 -3.23 -21.73 -0.23
N ALA A 120 -3.24 -22.46 0.88
CA ALA A 120 -3.45 -23.91 0.89
C ALA A 120 -4.35 -24.32 2.07
N PRO A 121 -5.20 -25.35 1.91
CA PRO A 121 -6.10 -25.79 2.98
C PRO A 121 -5.28 -26.42 4.10
N ARG A 122 -5.67 -26.11 5.34
CA ARG A 122 -5.20 -26.84 6.50
C ARG A 122 -5.88 -28.22 6.45
N ILE A 123 -5.10 -29.26 6.20
CA ILE A 123 -5.46 -30.66 6.51
C ILE A 123 -5.55 -30.85 8.02
#